data_AF-A0A7L4PZW7-F1
#
_entry.id   AF-A0A7L4PZW7-F1
#
_cell.length_a   1.000
_cell.length_b   1.000
_cell.length_c   1.000
_cell.angle_alpha   90.00
_cell.angle_beta   90.00
_cell.angle_gamma   90.00
#
_symmetry.space_group_name_H-M   'P 1'
#
loop_
_entity.id
_entity.type
_entity.pdbx_description
1 polymer ?
#
loop_
_entity_poly.entity_id
_entity_poly.type
_entity_poly.pdbx_seq_one_letter_code
_entity_poly.pdbx_strand_id
1 'polypeptide(L)'
;MDTKKILYQVIITLIFGVLAYVTRALDLITPLGNIFVLDLRDFFVAIGAAIGGPVPGLVIGIMAGLPAKIPAIDVAAFSVAGLTVGWFSTYFYRRGINVAYSAAFMLAGYGVALIMVHYYNLWQFSTGLVARAIICTPINIFILHNLLMAYPKILAIARYNGEREKRKE
;
A
#
# COMPACT_ATOMS: atom_id res chain seq x y z
N MET A 1 25.84 -0.42 -4.72
CA MET A 1 24.46 -0.24 -4.19
C MET A 1 24.59 0.65 -2.97
N ASP A 2 23.82 1.74 -2.86
CA ASP A 2 23.99 2.68 -1.75
C ASP A 2 23.44 2.08 -0.45
N THR A 3 24.33 1.81 0.50
CA THR A 3 24.00 1.18 1.79
C THR A 3 22.95 1.96 2.57
N LYS A 4 22.94 3.30 2.47
CA LYS A 4 21.95 4.13 3.18
C LYS A 4 20.55 3.95 2.60
N LYS A 5 20.44 3.93 1.27
CA LYS A 5 19.16 3.69 0.58
C LYS A 5 18.55 2.35 0.96
N ILE A 6 19.37 1.28 0.93
CA ILE A 6 18.92 -0.06 1.32
C ILE A 6 18.42 -0.03 2.76
N LEU A 7 19.18 0.57 3.67
CA LEU A 7 18.80 0.68 5.07
C LEU A 7 17.45 1.39 5.25
N TYR A 8 17.22 2.52 4.57
CA TYR A 8 15.92 3.20 4.62
C TYR A 8 14.78 2.33 4.08
N GLN A 9 14.98 1.66 2.95
CA GLN A 9 13.97 0.77 2.38
C GLN A 9 13.66 -0.40 3.33
N VAL A 10 14.67 -0.98 3.99
CA VAL A 10 14.49 -2.02 5.00
C VAL A 10 13.72 -1.48 6.20
N ILE A 11 14.07 -0.31 6.73
CA ILE A 11 13.37 0.32 7.86
C ILE A 11 11.91 0.60 7.51
N ILE A 12 11.63 1.19 6.34
CA ILE A 12 10.27 1.45 5.87
C ILE A 12 9.49 0.13 5.77
N THR A 13 10.10 -0.89 5.16
CA THR A 13 9.48 -2.22 5.03
C THR A 13 9.14 -2.80 6.39
N LEU A 14 10.06 -2.72 7.34
CA LEU A 14 9.87 -3.29 8.67
C LEU A 14 8.80 -2.53 9.45
N ILE A 15 8.84 -1.19 9.47
CA ILE A 15 7.85 -0.38 10.21
C ILE A 15 6.46 -0.59 9.62
N PHE A 16 6.26 -0.37 8.32
CA PHE A 16 4.93 -0.45 7.73
C PHE A 16 4.45 -1.89 7.58
N GLY A 17 5.34 -2.84 7.34
CA GLY A 17 5.01 -4.27 7.30
C GLY A 17 4.59 -4.80 8.66
N VAL A 18 5.33 -4.48 9.74
CA VAL A 18 4.95 -4.87 11.11
C VAL A 18 3.66 -4.17 11.53
N LEU A 19 3.47 -2.88 11.25
CA LEU A 19 2.22 -2.19 11.56
C LEU A 19 1.03 -2.81 10.83
N ALA A 20 1.16 -3.14 9.54
CA ALA A 20 0.11 -3.81 8.79
C ALA A 20 -0.17 -5.21 9.34
N TYR A 21 0.88 -5.97 9.68
CA TYR A 21 0.73 -7.29 10.27
C TYR A 21 0.00 -7.23 11.62
N VAL A 22 0.50 -6.40 12.53
CA VAL A 22 0.02 -6.31 13.92
C VAL A 22 -1.41 -5.80 13.98
N THR A 23 -1.77 -4.80 13.16
CA THR A 23 -3.16 -4.30 13.16
C THR A 23 -4.17 -5.37 12.81
N ARG A 24 -3.85 -6.29 11.89
CA ARG A 24 -4.74 -7.41 11.60
C ARG A 24 -4.63 -8.55 12.60
N ALA A 25 -3.43 -8.86 13.07
CA ALA A 25 -3.20 -9.93 14.05
C ALA A 25 -3.89 -9.65 15.40
N LEU A 26 -4.00 -8.37 15.78
CA LEU A 26 -4.70 -7.91 16.97
C LEU A 26 -6.18 -7.59 16.72
N ASP A 27 -6.69 -7.89 15.52
CA ASP A 27 -8.06 -7.59 15.10
C ASP A 27 -8.45 -6.11 15.31
N LEU A 28 -7.48 -5.20 15.14
CA LEU A 28 -7.66 -3.75 15.17
C LEU A 28 -8.32 -3.26 13.88
N ILE A 29 -9.48 -3.84 13.58
CA ILE A 29 -10.31 -3.46 12.46
C ILE A 29 -11.53 -2.72 13.00
N THR A 30 -11.78 -1.52 12.46
CA THR A 30 -12.88 -0.68 12.95
C THR A 30 -14.12 -1.00 12.12
N PRO A 31 -15.15 -1.66 12.67
CA PRO A 31 -16.41 -1.84 11.95
C PRO A 31 -17.08 -0.47 11.75
N LEU A 32 -17.38 -0.09 10.51
CA LEU A 32 -18.22 1.08 10.21
C LEU A 32 -19.62 0.57 9.82
N GLY A 33 -20.32 0.01 10.81
CA GLY A 33 -21.63 -0.60 10.64
C GLY A 33 -21.57 -2.12 10.42
N ASN A 34 -22.71 -2.72 10.02
CA ASN A 34 -22.88 -4.18 9.99
C ASN A 34 -22.18 -4.87 8.80
N ILE A 35 -21.83 -4.12 7.75
CA ILE A 35 -21.35 -4.68 6.47
C ILE A 35 -19.93 -4.20 6.13
N PHE A 36 -19.49 -3.08 6.72
CA PHE A 36 -18.22 -2.45 6.39
C PHE A 36 -17.22 -2.54 7.53
N VAL A 37 -15.99 -2.83 7.18
CA VAL A 37 -14.88 -2.94 8.12
C VAL A 37 -13.72 -2.10 7.57
N LEU A 38 -13.35 -1.05 8.30
CA LEU A 38 -12.22 -0.18 7.98
C LEU A 38 -10.92 -0.86 8.43
N ASP A 39 -10.13 -1.26 7.45
CA ASP A 39 -8.93 -2.03 7.68
C ASP A 39 -7.68 -1.19 7.49
N LEU A 40 -6.99 -0.94 8.60
CA LEU A 40 -5.85 -0.03 8.66
C LEU A 40 -4.67 -0.49 7.80
N ARG A 41 -4.63 -1.78 7.42
CA ARG A 41 -3.61 -2.34 6.53
C ARG A 41 -3.51 -1.60 5.22
N ASP A 42 -4.63 -1.11 4.67
CA ASP A 42 -4.62 -0.37 3.41
C ASP A 42 -3.72 0.85 3.49
N PHE A 43 -3.81 1.60 4.58
CA PHE A 43 -3.04 2.82 4.80
C PHE A 43 -1.55 2.51 4.89
N PHE A 44 -1.19 1.49 5.69
CA PHE A 44 0.22 1.13 5.87
C PHE A 44 0.84 0.58 4.57
N VAL A 45 0.10 -0.24 3.82
CA VAL A 45 0.54 -0.75 2.52
C VAL A 45 0.70 0.41 1.53
N ALA A 46 -0.29 1.30 1.41
CA ALA A 46 -0.23 2.43 0.50
C ALA A 46 0.94 3.37 0.80
N ILE A 47 1.08 3.81 2.07
CA ILE A 47 2.11 4.76 2.48
C ILE A 47 3.49 4.12 2.37
N GLY A 48 3.65 2.92 2.92
CA GLY A 48 4.92 2.21 2.92
C GLY A 48 5.39 1.87 1.50
N ALA A 49 4.49 1.42 0.63
CA ALA A 49 4.79 1.21 -0.79
C ALA A 49 5.13 2.53 -1.49
N ALA A 50 4.36 3.60 -1.26
CA ALA A 50 4.55 4.89 -1.90
C ALA A 50 5.83 5.61 -1.45
N ILE A 51 6.39 5.31 -0.27
CA ILE A 51 7.68 5.86 0.19
C ILE A 51 8.84 4.88 -0.11
N GLY A 52 8.64 3.58 0.06
CA GLY A 52 9.72 2.58 -0.04
C GLY A 52 10.04 2.15 -1.47
N GLY A 53 9.02 1.92 -2.30
CA GLY A 53 9.15 1.54 -3.71
C GLY A 53 8.46 0.21 -4.01
N PRO A 54 8.66 -0.35 -5.21
CA PRO A 54 7.98 -1.57 -5.63
C PRO A 54 8.31 -2.77 -4.74
N VAL A 55 9.59 -2.98 -4.44
CA VAL A 55 10.06 -4.12 -3.64
C VAL A 55 9.61 -4.00 -2.17
N PRO A 56 9.83 -2.86 -1.48
CA PRO A 56 9.23 -2.65 -0.16
C PRO A 56 7.71 -2.81 -0.15
N GLY A 57 7.02 -2.26 -1.16
CA GLY A 57 5.57 -2.37 -1.29
C GLY A 57 5.10 -3.82 -1.39
N LEU A 58 5.77 -4.65 -2.19
CA LEU A 58 5.48 -6.08 -2.29
C LEU A 58 5.63 -6.77 -0.93
N VAL A 59 6.75 -6.56 -0.23
CA VAL A 59 7.02 -7.22 1.06
C VAL A 59 6.02 -6.76 2.13
N ILE A 60 5.73 -5.47 2.20
CA ILE A 60 4.70 -4.92 3.11
C ILE A 60 3.33 -5.55 2.80
N GLY A 61 3.01 -5.71 1.52
CA GLY A 61 1.77 -6.36 1.08
C GLY A 61 1.67 -7.82 1.52
N ILE A 62 2.76 -8.59 1.38
CA ILE A 62 2.83 -9.97 1.88
C ILE A 62 2.59 -9.99 3.39
N MET A 63 3.32 -9.16 4.14
CA MET A 63 3.19 -9.08 5.60
C MET A 63 1.78 -8.69 6.04
N ALA A 64 1.13 -7.76 5.33
CA ALA A 64 -0.25 -7.35 5.60
C ALA A 64 -1.25 -8.50 5.40
N GLY A 65 -1.01 -9.40 4.44
CA GLY A 65 -1.90 -10.51 4.12
C GLY A 65 -1.75 -11.74 5.00
N LEU A 66 -0.56 -11.99 5.57
CA LEU A 66 -0.29 -13.18 6.39
C LEU A 66 -1.25 -13.40 7.57
N PRO A 67 -1.58 -12.39 8.40
CA PRO A 67 -2.46 -12.56 9.56
C PRO A 67 -3.95 -12.57 9.20
N ALA A 68 -4.30 -12.62 7.90
CA ALA A 68 -5.69 -12.61 7.46
C ALA A 68 -6.40 -13.93 7.77
N LYS A 69 -7.74 -13.88 7.85
CA LYS A 69 -8.57 -15.08 7.98
C LYS A 69 -8.43 -16.02 6.78
N ILE A 70 -8.21 -15.47 5.59
CA ILE A 70 -7.96 -16.22 4.36
C ILE A 70 -6.67 -15.69 3.72
N PRO A 71 -5.49 -16.16 4.18
CA PRO A 71 -4.21 -15.62 3.75
C PRO A 71 -3.99 -15.68 2.24
N ALA A 72 -4.48 -16.72 1.57
CA ALA A 72 -4.32 -16.87 0.12
C ALA A 72 -4.91 -15.68 -0.68
N ILE A 73 -6.05 -15.12 -0.23
CA ILE A 73 -6.70 -13.99 -0.88
C ILE A 73 -5.96 -12.70 -0.54
N ASP A 74 -5.78 -12.44 0.76
CA ASP A 74 -5.23 -11.18 1.23
C ASP A 74 -3.75 -11.02 0.85
N VAL A 75 -2.93 -12.08 0.96
CA VAL A 75 -1.52 -12.02 0.53
C VAL A 75 -1.44 -11.67 -0.95
N ALA A 76 -2.20 -12.32 -1.82
CA ALA A 76 -2.20 -12.02 -3.25
C ALA A 76 -2.65 -10.58 -3.52
N ALA A 77 -3.77 -10.16 -2.92
CA ALA A 77 -4.34 -8.83 -3.11
C ALA A 77 -3.41 -7.70 -2.62
N PHE A 78 -2.92 -7.79 -1.38
CA PHE A 78 -2.05 -6.76 -0.80
C PHE A 78 -0.66 -6.76 -1.44
N SER A 79 -0.13 -7.92 -1.86
CA SER A 79 1.13 -7.99 -2.61
C SER A 79 1.03 -7.22 -3.92
N VAL A 80 -0.05 -7.44 -4.68
CA VAL A 80 -0.29 -6.75 -5.95
C VAL A 80 -0.52 -5.25 -5.71
N ALA A 81 -1.35 -4.88 -4.72
CA ALA A 81 -1.56 -3.47 -4.37
C ALA A 81 -0.25 -2.77 -3.98
N GLY A 82 0.55 -3.37 -3.11
CA GLY A 82 1.81 -2.80 -2.66
C GLY A 82 2.82 -2.66 -3.80
N LEU A 83 2.92 -3.68 -4.67
CA LEU A 83 3.78 -3.64 -5.85
C LEU A 83 3.36 -2.51 -6.81
N THR A 84 2.07 -2.41 -7.15
CA THR A 84 1.58 -1.41 -8.11
C THR A 84 1.72 0.01 -7.56
N VAL A 85 1.34 0.26 -6.30
CA VAL A 85 1.54 1.56 -5.65
C VAL A 85 3.03 1.93 -5.61
N GLY A 86 3.91 0.99 -5.27
CA GLY A 86 5.36 1.20 -5.26
C GLY A 86 5.94 1.50 -6.64
N TRP A 87 5.43 0.83 -7.69
CA TRP A 87 5.80 1.08 -9.08
C TRP A 87 5.35 2.46 -9.55
N PHE A 88 4.06 2.76 -9.42
CA PHE A 88 3.51 4.03 -9.89
C PHE A 88 3.99 5.23 -9.08
N SER A 89 4.27 5.09 -7.78
CA SER A 89 4.91 6.15 -7.01
C SER A 89 6.30 6.48 -7.54
N THR A 90 7.07 5.47 -7.94
CA THR A 90 8.40 5.65 -8.55
C THR A 90 8.28 6.31 -9.92
N TYR A 91 7.34 5.85 -10.74
CA TYR A 91 7.06 6.42 -12.06
C TYR A 91 6.61 7.88 -11.97
N PHE A 92 5.65 8.21 -11.09
CA PHE A 92 5.14 9.56 -10.89
C PHE A 92 6.20 10.51 -10.37
N TYR A 93 7.02 10.06 -9.41
CA TYR A 93 8.12 10.87 -8.90
C TYR A 93 9.10 11.27 -10.01
N ARG A 94 9.49 10.32 -10.88
CA ARG A 94 10.39 10.57 -12.00
C ARG A 94 9.79 11.49 -13.07
N ARG A 95 8.47 11.43 -13.27
CA ARG A 95 7.74 12.28 -14.23
C ARG A 95 7.35 13.65 -13.67
N GLY A 96 7.57 13.91 -12.38
CA GLY A 96 7.13 15.14 -11.72
C GLY A 96 5.62 15.21 -11.47
N ILE A 97 4.93 14.07 -11.54
CA ILE A 97 3.50 13.93 -11.23
C ILE A 97 3.34 13.80 -9.72
N ASN A 98 2.22 14.25 -9.17
CA ASN A 98 1.92 14.11 -7.75
C ASN A 98 1.86 12.62 -7.34
N VAL A 99 2.81 12.21 -6.50
CA VAL A 99 2.97 10.82 -6.05
C VAL A 99 1.76 10.33 -5.25
N ALA A 100 0.96 11.23 -4.67
CA ALA A 100 -0.26 10.87 -3.95
C ALA A 100 -1.24 10.03 -4.79
N TYR A 101 -1.30 10.29 -6.10
CA TYR A 101 -2.17 9.53 -7.01
C TYR A 101 -1.75 8.07 -7.19
N SER A 102 -0.53 7.69 -6.79
CA SER A 102 -0.11 6.29 -6.84
C SER A 102 -0.96 5.39 -5.95
N ALA A 103 -1.58 5.93 -4.89
CA ALA A 103 -2.50 5.21 -4.03
C ALA A 103 -3.75 4.70 -4.77
N ALA A 104 -4.14 5.31 -5.89
CA ALA A 104 -5.24 4.83 -6.73
C ALA A 104 -4.99 3.40 -7.25
N PHE A 105 -3.71 3.02 -7.42
CA PHE A 105 -3.35 1.68 -7.91
C PHE A 105 -3.53 0.57 -6.89
N MET A 106 -3.94 0.90 -5.66
CA MET A 106 -4.49 -0.10 -4.73
C MET A 106 -5.70 -0.84 -5.30
N LEU A 107 -6.47 -0.20 -6.21
CA LEU A 107 -7.58 -0.83 -6.91
C LEU A 107 -7.17 -2.12 -7.65
N ALA A 108 -5.91 -2.25 -8.05
CA ALA A 108 -5.40 -3.49 -8.63
C ALA A 108 -5.47 -4.65 -7.63
N GLY A 109 -5.11 -4.42 -6.36
CA GLY A 109 -5.23 -5.43 -5.31
C GLY A 109 -6.69 -5.77 -5.00
N TYR A 110 -7.59 -4.79 -5.00
CA TYR A 110 -9.03 -5.06 -4.87
C TYR A 110 -9.58 -5.89 -6.03
N GLY A 111 -9.12 -5.65 -7.26
CA GLY A 111 -9.46 -6.49 -8.41
C GLY A 111 -9.01 -7.94 -8.21
N VAL A 112 -7.77 -8.15 -7.76
CA VAL A 112 -7.25 -9.49 -7.42
C VAL A 112 -8.07 -10.14 -6.30
N ALA A 113 -8.40 -9.38 -5.25
CA ALA A 113 -9.23 -9.88 -4.16
C ALA A 113 -10.60 -10.34 -4.66
N LEU A 114 -11.26 -9.58 -5.54
CA LEU A 114 -12.56 -9.94 -6.12
C LEU A 114 -12.48 -11.21 -6.97
N ILE A 115 -11.44 -11.35 -7.81
CA ILE A 115 -11.22 -12.56 -8.62
C ILE A 115 -11.03 -13.78 -7.70
N MET A 116 -10.23 -13.64 -6.65
CA MET A 116 -9.97 -14.72 -5.71
C MET A 116 -11.22 -15.07 -4.90
N VAL A 117 -11.97 -14.08 -4.41
CA VAL A 117 -13.25 -14.30 -3.72
C VAL A 117 -14.24 -15.06 -4.62
N HIS A 118 -14.29 -14.71 -5.90
CA HIS A 118 -15.09 -15.44 -6.88
C HIS A 118 -14.62 -16.88 -7.04
N TYR A 119 -13.31 -17.10 -7.19
CA TYR A 119 -12.70 -18.43 -7.33
C TYR A 119 -12.99 -19.35 -6.13
N TYR A 120 -13.01 -18.81 -4.90
CA TYR A 120 -13.32 -19.56 -3.68
C TYR A 120 -14.82 -19.62 -3.33
N ASN A 121 -15.72 -19.14 -4.20
CA ASN A 121 -17.18 -19.08 -3.96
C ASN A 121 -17.61 -18.28 -2.72
N LEU A 122 -16.87 -17.22 -2.37
CA LEU A 122 -17.11 -16.42 -1.17
C LEU A 122 -17.84 -15.09 -1.45
N TRP A 123 -18.83 -15.13 -2.34
CA TRP A 123 -19.54 -13.97 -2.88
C TRP A 123 -20.08 -12.98 -1.84
N GLN A 124 -20.39 -13.45 -0.63
CA GLN A 124 -20.83 -12.61 0.47
C GLN A 124 -19.83 -11.49 0.84
N PHE A 125 -18.54 -11.63 0.52
CA PHE A 125 -17.54 -10.61 0.82
C PHE A 125 -17.34 -9.57 -0.30
N SER A 126 -17.92 -9.78 -1.49
CA SER A 126 -17.72 -8.90 -2.64
C SER A 126 -18.20 -7.46 -2.38
N THR A 127 -19.36 -7.30 -1.72
CA THR A 127 -19.91 -5.98 -1.38
C THR A 127 -18.98 -5.21 -0.43
N GLY A 128 -18.43 -5.90 0.58
CA GLY A 128 -17.48 -5.32 1.52
C GLY A 128 -16.18 -4.88 0.82
N LEU A 129 -15.66 -5.69 -0.10
CA LEU A 129 -14.49 -5.34 -0.91
C LEU A 129 -14.71 -4.12 -1.79
N VAL A 130 -15.86 -4.03 -2.47
CA VAL A 130 -16.19 -2.88 -3.33
C VAL A 130 -16.37 -1.62 -2.49
N ALA A 131 -17.10 -1.69 -1.38
CA ALA A 131 -17.27 -0.54 -0.49
C ALA A 131 -15.92 -0.05 0.05
N ARG A 132 -15.05 -0.98 0.44
CA ARG A 132 -13.69 -0.68 0.92
C ARG A 132 -12.84 -0.06 -0.18
N ALA A 133 -12.90 -0.56 -1.40
CA ALA A 133 -12.21 0.04 -2.55
C ALA A 133 -12.64 1.50 -2.78
N ILE A 134 -13.94 1.80 -2.70
CA ILE A 134 -14.50 3.14 -2.93
C ILE A 134 -14.12 4.11 -1.81
N ILE A 135 -14.06 3.64 -0.55
CA ILE A 135 -13.79 4.49 0.62
C ILE A 135 -12.29 4.62 0.90
N CYS A 136 -11.57 3.51 0.99
CA CYS A 136 -10.15 3.51 1.38
C CYS A 136 -9.27 4.16 0.31
N THR A 137 -9.58 4.00 -0.98
CA THR A 137 -8.74 4.56 -2.06
C THR A 137 -8.64 6.08 -2.01
N PRO A 138 -9.74 6.87 -1.99
CA PRO A 138 -9.65 8.33 -1.86
C PRO A 138 -9.03 8.77 -0.54
N ILE A 139 -9.29 8.05 0.57
CA ILE A 139 -8.66 8.34 1.86
C ILE A 139 -7.14 8.13 1.77
N ASN A 140 -6.67 7.05 1.15
CA ASN A 140 -5.25 6.80 0.93
C ASN A 140 -4.59 7.91 0.11
N ILE A 141 -5.25 8.36 -0.96
CA ILE A 141 -4.77 9.49 -1.77
C ILE A 141 -4.68 10.75 -0.91
N PHE A 142 -5.71 11.05 -0.12
CA PHE A 142 -5.74 12.21 0.76
C PHE A 142 -4.63 12.17 1.83
N ILE A 143 -4.47 11.04 2.52
CA ILE A 143 -3.44 10.86 3.54
C ILE A 143 -2.06 11.01 2.91
N LEU A 144 -1.80 10.35 1.78
CA LEU A 144 -0.52 10.42 1.09
C LEU A 144 -0.24 11.84 0.59
N HIS A 145 -1.25 12.56 0.12
CA HIS A 145 -1.12 13.95 -0.31
C HIS A 145 -0.70 14.86 0.85
N ASN A 146 -1.38 14.78 1.99
CA ASN A 146 -1.04 15.56 3.18
C ASN A 146 0.35 15.19 3.73
N LEU A 147 0.68 13.90 3.75
CA LEU A 147 1.98 13.41 4.20
C LEU A 147 3.12 13.97 3.32
N LEU A 148 2.93 13.99 2.01
CA LEU A 148 3.94 14.50 1.08
C LEU A 148 4.01 16.03 1.05
N MET A 149 2.94 16.73 1.42
CA MET A 149 3.02 18.17 1.68
C MET A 149 3.80 18.48 2.96
N ALA A 150 3.54 17.73 4.04
CA ALA A 150 4.23 17.91 5.31
C ALA A 150 5.71 17.51 5.22
N TYR A 151 6.02 16.44 4.47
CA TYR A 151 7.37 15.87 4.35
C TYR A 151 7.80 15.69 2.88
N PRO A 152 7.99 16.78 2.11
CA PRO A 152 8.23 16.72 0.67
C PRO A 152 9.53 16.01 0.28
N LYS A 153 10.51 15.97 1.18
CA LYS A 153 11.82 15.33 0.96
C LYS A 153 11.83 13.83 1.27
N ILE A 154 10.77 13.27 1.85
CA ILE A 154 10.77 11.88 2.36
C ILE A 154 11.08 10.85 1.26
N LEU A 155 10.50 11.03 0.06
CA LEU A 155 10.75 10.20 -1.12
C LEU A 155 12.19 10.32 -1.62
N ALA A 156 12.72 11.55 -1.66
CA ALA A 156 14.08 11.81 -2.11
C ALA A 156 15.10 11.13 -1.20
N ILE A 157 14.89 11.23 0.11
CA ILE A 157 15.75 10.62 1.13
C ILE A 157 15.66 9.09 1.07
N ALA A 158 14.44 8.54 1.03
CA ALA A 158 14.22 7.10 1.06
C ALA A 158 14.73 6.37 -0.19
N ARG A 159 14.70 7.02 -1.37
CA ARG A 159 14.94 6.35 -2.66
C ARG A 159 16.09 6.90 -3.49
N TYR A 160 16.50 8.15 -3.28
CA TYR A 160 17.37 8.88 -4.22
C TYR A 160 18.48 9.70 -3.52
N ASN A 161 18.91 9.30 -2.32
CA ASN A 161 19.99 9.96 -1.58
C ASN A 161 19.78 11.46 -1.31
N GLY A 162 18.54 11.94 -1.35
CA GLY A 162 18.20 13.35 -1.17
C GLY A 162 18.26 14.21 -2.43
N GLU A 163 18.69 13.65 -3.58
CA GLU A 163 18.68 14.34 -4.87
C GLU A 163 17.48 13.88 -5.71
N ARG A 164 16.79 14.80 -6.40
CA ARG A 164 15.86 14.38 -7.47
C ARG A 164 16.72 13.79 -8.58
N GLU A 165 16.51 12.51 -8.91
CA GLU A 165 17.15 11.86 -10.06
C GLU A 165 16.98 12.77 -11.30
N LYS A 166 18.08 13.39 -11.76
CA LYS A 166 18.06 14.32 -12.90
C LYS A 166 17.46 13.60 -14.10
N ARG A 167 16.52 14.25 -14.81
CA ARG A 167 15.97 13.75 -16.08
C ARG A 167 17.16 13.33 -16.96
N LYS A 168 17.23 12.05 -17.30
CA LYS A 168 17.86 11.66 -18.57
C LYS A 168 16.82 12.03 -19.63
N GLU A 169 17.04 13.19 -20.26
CA GLU A 169 16.31 13.58 -21.48
C GLU A 169 16.55 12.54 -22.59
#